data_AF-A0A1A7QJR2-F1
#
_entry.id   AF-A0A1A7QJR2-F1
#
_cell.length_a   1.000
_cell.length_b   1.000
_cell.length_c   1.000
_cell.angle_alpha   90.00
_cell.angle_beta   90.00
_cell.angle_gamma   90.00
#
_symmetry.space_group_name_H-M   'P 1'
#
loop_
_entity.id
_entity.type
_entity.pdbx_description
1 polymer ?
#
loop_
_entity_poly.entity_id
_entity_poly.type
_entity_poly.pdbx_seq_one_letter_code
_entity_poly.pdbx_strand_id
1 'polypeptide(L)'
;MRYILMFAAGEPVGSTLATPPFGLLICVESLPNLLHRKSSRSGDDTLRRILKRETSASHDRLDAAMGDLPVVSAQGYALFLLTQYRSREPIECWISHAMPADEAPPAQAALIARDLGELGIALPPTDEFTLPAGADPVGLVWALAGSSLGNRTMLRHRRKIGAAGPEHFLSDTAMTQFFTRFRARIERPVADELARSAVAGAQAVFTAFIAALPDQTRNAAP
;
A
#
# COMPACT_ATOMS: atom_id res chain seq x y z
N MET A 1 1.86 -18.34 1.29
CA MET A 1 3.06 -17.65 0.79
C MET A 1 2.61 -16.21 0.51
N ARG A 2 2.95 -15.25 1.37
CA ARG A 2 2.47 -13.85 1.29
C ARG A 2 3.48 -13.05 0.47
N TYR A 3 3.26 -12.95 -0.84
CA TYR A 3 4.00 -12.03 -1.71
C TYR A 3 2.94 -11.13 -2.33
N ILE A 4 2.76 -9.92 -1.81
CA ILE A 4 3.14 -8.70 -2.51
C ILE A 4 3.24 -7.60 -1.42
N LEU A 5 4.19 -6.68 -1.59
CA LEU A 5 4.49 -5.57 -0.66
C LEU A 5 5.32 -5.95 0.59
N MET A 6 6.56 -6.34 0.33
CA MET A 6 7.62 -6.33 1.33
C MET A 6 8.00 -4.87 1.63
N PHE A 7 7.54 -4.32 2.76
CA PHE A 7 8.13 -3.10 3.30
C PHE A 7 9.58 -3.37 3.70
N ALA A 8 10.53 -2.66 3.09
CA ALA A 8 11.93 -2.71 3.49
C ALA A 8 12.08 -2.25 4.95
N ALA A 9 12.25 -3.22 5.84
CA ALA A 9 12.91 -3.08 7.12
C ALA A 9 13.98 -4.18 7.15
N GLY A 10 15.17 -3.86 6.63
CA GLY A 10 16.35 -4.68 6.85
C GLY A 10 17.11 -4.09 8.02
N GLU A 11 17.24 -4.87 9.09
CA GLU A 11 18.40 -4.86 10.00
C GLU A 11 18.69 -6.32 10.34
N PRO A 12 19.97 -6.74 10.41
CA PRO A 12 20.33 -8.15 10.62
C PRO A 12 20.33 -8.46 12.12
N VAL A 13 19.66 -9.55 12.52
CA VAL A 13 19.86 -10.14 13.84
C VAL A 13 20.67 -11.41 13.66
N GLY A 14 21.92 -11.36 14.11
CA GLY A 14 22.78 -12.54 14.24
C GLY A 14 22.30 -13.48 15.35
N SER A 15 22.59 -14.77 15.16
CA SER A 15 22.49 -15.88 16.12
C SER A 15 23.11 -15.52 17.49
N THR A 16 22.80 -16.15 18.64
CA THR A 16 22.70 -17.60 18.91
C THR A 16 22.19 -17.86 20.36
N LEU A 17 21.60 -19.06 20.57
CA LEU A 17 21.48 -19.90 21.79
C LEU A 17 20.52 -19.54 22.95
N ALA A 18 19.53 -20.42 23.17
CA ALA A 18 19.44 -21.40 24.29
C ALA A 18 18.01 -21.61 24.85
N THR A 19 17.47 -22.82 24.68
CA THR A 19 16.43 -23.46 25.53
C THR A 19 17.08 -23.98 26.83
N PRO A 20 16.38 -24.22 27.97
CA PRO A 20 15.25 -25.17 28.15
C PRO A 20 14.24 -24.74 29.28
N PRO A 21 13.57 -25.63 30.07
CA PRO A 21 12.33 -26.36 29.75
C PRO A 21 11.17 -26.27 30.81
N PHE A 22 9.98 -26.77 30.43
CA PHE A 22 8.84 -27.35 31.21
C PHE A 22 8.28 -26.69 32.51
N GLY A 23 6.94 -26.50 32.55
CA GLY A 23 6.14 -26.32 33.78
C GLY A 23 4.66 -26.00 33.52
N LEU A 24 3.74 -26.68 34.22
CA LEU A 24 2.32 -26.90 33.93
C LEU A 24 1.36 -26.05 34.83
N LEU A 25 0.13 -25.84 34.34
CA LEU A 25 -1.17 -25.73 35.07
C LEU A 25 -1.81 -24.35 35.41
N ILE A 26 -2.79 -23.97 34.57
CA ILE A 26 -4.17 -23.43 34.76
C ILE A 26 -4.57 -22.79 36.12
N CYS A 27 -5.12 -21.56 36.08
CA CYS A 27 -6.47 -21.24 36.62
C CYS A 27 -7.03 -19.90 36.12
N VAL A 28 -8.34 -19.90 35.89
CA VAL A 28 -9.21 -18.85 35.32
C VAL A 28 -9.74 -17.94 36.43
N GLU A 29 -9.84 -16.63 36.21
CA GLU A 29 -10.87 -15.79 36.86
C GLU A 29 -11.14 -14.46 36.11
N SER A 30 -12.42 -14.27 35.77
CA SER A 30 -13.24 -13.05 35.56
C SER A 30 -12.68 -11.76 34.92
N LEU A 31 -13.30 -11.38 33.79
CA LEU A 31 -13.44 -10.01 33.24
C LEU A 31 -14.42 -9.16 34.09
N PRO A 32 -14.54 -7.81 33.95
CA PRO A 32 -14.07 -6.95 32.85
C PRO A 32 -13.37 -5.63 33.28
N ASN A 33 -12.53 -5.06 32.42
CA ASN A 33 -12.31 -3.61 32.46
C ASN A 33 -12.05 -3.04 31.05
N LEU A 34 -13.14 -2.53 30.46
CA LEU A 34 -13.13 -1.59 29.35
C LEU A 34 -12.58 -0.25 29.87
N LEU A 35 -11.25 -0.14 29.96
CA LEU A 35 -10.58 1.14 30.13
C LEU A 35 -9.61 1.32 28.97
N HIS A 36 -10.02 2.20 28.05
CA HIS A 36 -9.15 3.16 27.39
C HIS A 36 -7.67 2.76 27.38
N ARG A 37 -7.27 1.89 26.44
CA ARG A 37 -5.86 1.75 26.10
C ARG A 37 -5.46 3.02 25.34
N LYS A 38 -5.28 4.13 26.05
CA LYS A 38 -4.41 5.21 25.59
C LYS A 38 -3.03 4.57 25.47
N SER A 39 -2.72 4.08 24.27
CA SER A 39 -1.34 3.81 23.92
C SER A 39 -0.62 5.13 24.08
N SER A 40 0.19 5.24 25.14
CA SER A 40 1.16 6.32 25.30
C SER A 40 2.09 6.21 24.11
N ARG A 41 1.80 6.98 23.06
CA ARG A 41 2.71 7.16 21.93
C ARG A 41 4.00 7.72 22.53
N SER A 42 5.12 7.07 22.24
CA SER A 42 6.41 7.70 22.47
C SER A 42 6.43 8.98 21.64
N GLY A 43 6.91 10.09 22.20
CA GLY A 43 7.08 11.36 21.50
C GLY A 43 8.00 11.28 20.26
N ASP A 44 8.60 10.11 20.02
CA ASP A 44 9.58 9.83 18.97
C ASP A 44 9.04 8.95 17.82
N ASP A 45 7.72 8.73 17.72
CA ASP A 45 7.12 8.05 16.57
C ASP A 45 7.25 8.90 15.30
N THR A 46 8.07 8.45 14.34
CA THR A 46 8.14 9.05 13.02
C THR A 46 6.81 8.87 12.27
N LEU A 47 6.46 9.83 11.41
CA LEU A 47 5.24 9.74 10.61
C LEU A 47 5.19 8.43 9.80
N ARG A 48 6.32 7.96 9.27
CA ARG A 48 6.44 6.68 8.57
C ARG A 48 6.01 5.50 9.44
N ARG A 49 6.46 5.43 10.69
CA ARG A 49 6.14 4.33 11.60
C ARG A 49 4.65 4.34 11.95
N ILE A 50 4.08 5.52 12.13
CA ILE A 50 2.64 5.69 12.35
C ILE A 50 1.87 5.22 11.12
N LEU A 51 2.14 5.77 9.94
CA LEU A 51 1.45 5.40 8.70
C LEU A 51 1.51 3.89 8.47
N LYS A 52 2.69 3.26 8.58
CA LYS A 52 2.84 1.81 8.43
C LYS A 52 1.95 1.03 9.39
N ARG A 53 1.88 1.43 10.66
CA ARG A 53 1.09 0.74 11.68
C ARG A 53 -0.41 0.91 11.41
N GLU A 54 -0.86 2.15 11.21
CA GLU A 54 -2.28 2.49 11.09
C GLU A 54 -2.90 2.06 9.74
N THR A 55 -2.08 1.81 8.70
CA THR A 55 -2.56 1.31 7.41
C THR A 55 -2.32 -0.18 7.20
N SER A 56 -1.79 -0.90 8.21
CA SER A 56 -1.41 -2.31 8.06
C SER A 56 -2.61 -3.21 7.74
N ALA A 57 -3.76 -3.03 8.39
CA ALA A 57 -4.96 -3.80 8.12
C ALA A 57 -5.51 -3.59 6.69
N SER A 58 -5.55 -2.33 6.23
CA SER A 58 -5.99 -2.00 4.86
C SER A 58 -5.04 -2.57 3.82
N HIS A 59 -3.74 -2.54 4.11
CA HIS A 59 -2.71 -3.15 3.29
C HIS A 59 -2.89 -4.67 3.19
N ASP A 60 -3.01 -5.35 4.32
CA ASP A 60 -3.17 -6.81 4.37
C ASP A 60 -4.45 -7.26 3.67
N ARG A 61 -5.53 -6.47 3.77
CA ARG A 61 -6.77 -6.72 3.03
C ARG A 61 -6.56 -6.64 1.51
N LEU A 62 -5.84 -5.62 1.03
CA LEU A 62 -5.57 -5.45 -0.40
C LEU A 62 -4.65 -6.56 -0.93
N ASP A 63 -3.61 -6.92 -0.17
CA ASP A 63 -2.70 -8.02 -0.52
C ASP A 63 -3.45 -9.38 -0.56
N ALA A 64 -4.28 -9.67 0.44
CA ALA A 64 -5.06 -10.90 0.49
C ALA A 64 -6.07 -11.02 -0.65
N ALA A 65 -6.70 -9.90 -1.03
CA ALA A 65 -7.62 -9.85 -2.17
C ALA A 65 -6.89 -10.20 -3.49
N MET A 66 -5.73 -9.61 -3.73
CA MET A 66 -5.02 -9.82 -4.99
C MET A 66 -4.30 -11.17 -5.06
N GLY A 67 -3.75 -11.63 -3.93
CA GLY A 67 -2.97 -12.87 -3.85
C GLY A 67 -1.85 -12.94 -4.89
N ASP A 68 -1.49 -14.16 -5.29
CA ASP A 68 -0.45 -14.39 -6.31
C ASP A 68 -0.97 -14.27 -7.76
N LEU A 69 -2.28 -14.06 -7.97
CA LEU A 69 -2.93 -14.05 -9.29
C LEU A 69 -2.26 -13.12 -10.31
N PRO A 70 -1.84 -11.89 -9.96
CA PRO A 70 -1.19 -10.96 -10.89
C PRO A 70 0.14 -11.44 -11.43
N VAL A 71 0.80 -12.33 -10.69
CA VAL A 71 2.07 -12.91 -11.11
C VAL A 71 1.82 -14.11 -12.00
N VAL A 72 1.01 -15.05 -11.55
CA VAL A 72 0.97 -16.41 -12.12
C VAL A 72 0.08 -16.55 -13.36
N SER A 73 -0.70 -15.53 -13.71
CA SER A 73 -1.62 -15.59 -14.85
C SER A 73 -1.75 -14.27 -15.61
N ALA A 74 -2.04 -14.35 -16.92
CA ALA A 74 -2.32 -13.18 -17.74
C ALA A 74 -3.62 -12.48 -17.32
N GLN A 75 -4.66 -13.26 -16.98
CA GLN A 75 -5.93 -12.72 -16.50
C GLN A 75 -5.75 -11.99 -15.16
N GLY A 76 -5.01 -12.57 -14.21
CA GLY A 76 -4.72 -11.90 -12.94
C GLY A 76 -3.89 -10.63 -13.14
N TYR A 77 -2.98 -10.61 -14.12
CA TYR A 77 -2.22 -9.40 -14.45
C TYR A 77 -3.11 -8.29 -15.03
N ALA A 78 -4.03 -8.64 -15.93
CA ALA A 78 -5.03 -7.72 -16.44
C ALA A 78 -5.92 -7.15 -15.31
N LEU A 79 -6.38 -7.99 -14.39
CA LEU A 79 -7.16 -7.56 -13.21
C LEU A 79 -6.37 -6.63 -12.31
N PHE A 80 -5.08 -6.90 -12.12
CA PHE A 80 -4.18 -6.00 -11.41
C PHE A 80 -4.08 -4.64 -12.11
N LEU A 81 -3.80 -4.61 -13.41
CA LEU A 81 -3.70 -3.35 -14.16
C LEU A 81 -5.02 -2.56 -14.14
N LEU A 82 -6.17 -3.24 -14.28
CA LEU A 82 -7.49 -2.60 -14.17
C LEU A 82 -7.72 -1.99 -12.78
N THR A 83 -7.37 -2.70 -11.71
CA THR A 83 -7.49 -2.19 -10.33
C THR A 83 -6.59 -0.98 -10.13
N GLN A 84 -5.34 -1.07 -10.61
CA GLN A 84 -4.39 0.04 -10.56
C GLN A 84 -4.91 1.25 -11.33
N TYR A 85 -5.42 1.07 -12.55
CA TYR A 85 -5.94 2.17 -13.37
C TYR A 85 -7.14 2.84 -12.72
N ARG A 86 -8.16 2.07 -12.34
CA ARG A 86 -9.39 2.58 -11.69
C ARG A 86 -9.12 3.37 -10.42
N SER A 87 -8.09 2.98 -9.67
CA SER A 87 -7.72 3.69 -8.45
C SER A 87 -6.87 4.92 -8.74
N ARG A 88 -5.86 4.78 -9.60
CA ARG A 88 -4.82 5.80 -9.77
C ARG A 88 -5.26 6.96 -10.63
N GLU A 89 -6.00 6.71 -11.70
CA GLU A 89 -6.41 7.78 -12.61
C GLU A 89 -7.13 8.92 -11.88
N PRO A 90 -8.17 8.68 -11.05
CA PRO A 90 -8.85 9.77 -10.37
C PRO A 90 -8.04 10.38 -9.23
N ILE A 91 -7.21 9.59 -8.54
CA ILE A 91 -6.29 10.11 -7.51
C ILE A 91 -5.23 11.03 -8.14
N GLU A 92 -4.65 10.63 -9.28
CA GLU A 92 -3.65 11.39 -10.01
C GLU A 92 -4.27 12.65 -10.65
N CYS A 93 -5.54 12.57 -11.08
CA CYS A 93 -6.33 13.75 -11.47
C CYS A 93 -6.51 14.71 -10.30
N TRP A 94 -6.86 14.22 -9.11
CA TRP A 94 -6.96 15.08 -7.92
C TRP A 94 -5.60 15.72 -7.56
N ILE A 95 -4.51 14.96 -7.61
CA ILE A 95 -3.14 15.46 -7.34
C ILE A 95 -2.81 16.62 -8.29
N SER A 96 -3.11 16.50 -9.58
CA SER A 96 -2.72 17.51 -10.58
C SER A 96 -3.39 18.87 -10.36
N HIS A 97 -4.54 18.90 -9.67
CA HIS A 97 -5.26 20.12 -9.32
C HIS A 97 -4.93 20.63 -7.91
N ALA A 98 -4.67 19.71 -6.96
CA ALA A 98 -4.59 20.03 -5.54
C ALA A 98 -3.17 20.17 -4.99
N MET A 99 -2.16 19.67 -5.70
CA MET A 99 -0.78 19.64 -5.21
C MET A 99 0.20 20.43 -6.11
N PRO A 100 1.18 21.13 -5.52
CA PRO A 100 2.30 21.67 -6.26
C PRO A 100 3.07 20.58 -7.03
N ALA A 101 3.54 20.88 -8.23
CA ALA A 101 4.19 19.91 -9.11
C ALA A 101 5.49 19.30 -8.53
N ASP A 102 6.19 20.02 -7.64
CA ASP A 102 7.39 19.57 -6.95
C ASP A 102 7.10 18.67 -5.74
N GLU A 103 5.88 18.71 -5.20
CA GLU A 103 5.40 17.83 -4.13
C GLU A 103 4.61 16.63 -4.65
N ALA A 104 4.08 16.73 -5.88
CA ALA A 104 3.29 15.70 -6.52
C ALA A 104 4.12 14.45 -6.86
N PRO A 105 3.64 13.23 -6.55
CA PRO A 105 4.26 12.01 -7.05
C PRO A 105 4.08 11.92 -8.57
N PRO A 106 4.99 11.25 -9.30
CA PRO A 106 4.86 11.10 -10.74
C PRO A 106 3.60 10.31 -11.09
N ALA A 107 2.86 10.78 -12.08
CA ALA A 107 1.69 10.09 -12.61
C ALA A 107 2.09 8.76 -13.27
N GLN A 108 1.33 7.69 -13.03
CA GLN A 108 1.56 6.35 -13.58
C GLN A 108 0.35 5.81 -14.33
N ALA A 109 -0.82 6.47 -14.27
CA ALA A 109 -2.05 6.04 -14.95
C ALA A 109 -1.86 5.87 -16.47
N ALA A 110 -1.09 6.74 -17.13
CA ALA A 110 -0.80 6.63 -18.56
C ALA A 110 0.03 5.38 -18.92
N LEU A 111 0.94 4.95 -18.05
CA LEU A 111 1.72 3.73 -18.24
C LEU A 111 0.82 2.49 -18.11
N ILE A 112 -0.09 2.52 -17.13
CA ILE A 112 -1.07 1.45 -16.93
C ILE A 112 -2.03 1.37 -18.11
N ALA A 113 -2.49 2.52 -18.61
CA ALA A 113 -3.36 2.59 -19.79
C ALA A 113 -2.68 2.01 -21.04
N ARG A 114 -1.38 2.29 -21.21
CA ARG A 114 -0.58 1.69 -22.28
C ARG A 114 -0.47 0.18 -22.14
N ASP A 115 -0.16 -0.33 -20.94
CA ASP A 115 -0.11 -1.77 -20.67
C ASP A 115 -1.48 -2.43 -20.96
N LEU A 116 -2.59 -1.82 -20.56
CA LEU A 116 -3.95 -2.31 -20.86
C LEU A 116 -4.23 -2.32 -22.37
N GLY A 117 -3.83 -1.28 -23.10
CA GLY A 117 -3.98 -1.20 -24.55
C GLY A 117 -3.19 -2.28 -25.30
N GLU A 118 -1.96 -2.56 -24.87
CA GLU A 118 -1.13 -3.64 -25.42
C GLU A 118 -1.71 -5.04 -25.12
N LEU A 119 -2.51 -5.18 -24.06
CA LEU A 119 -3.31 -6.37 -23.76
C LEU A 119 -4.66 -6.42 -24.49
N GLY A 120 -5.01 -5.40 -25.28
CA GLY A 120 -6.30 -5.30 -25.97
C GLY A 120 -7.48 -5.01 -25.04
N ILE A 121 -7.23 -4.44 -23.86
CA ILE A 121 -8.25 -4.15 -22.85
C ILE A 121 -8.64 -2.68 -22.93
N ALA A 122 -9.94 -2.43 -23.11
CA ALA A 122 -10.48 -1.07 -23.08
C ALA A 122 -10.38 -0.47 -21.67
N LEU A 123 -10.10 0.83 -21.60
CA LEU A 123 -10.04 1.55 -20.33
C LEU A 123 -11.46 1.64 -19.73
N PRO A 124 -11.64 1.22 -18.48
CA PRO A 124 -12.93 1.40 -17.80
C PRO A 124 -13.14 2.88 -17.48
N PRO A 125 -14.41 3.33 -17.33
CA PRO A 125 -14.67 4.61 -16.69
C PRO A 125 -14.13 4.60 -15.25
N THR A 126 -13.80 5.78 -14.75
CA THR A 126 -13.27 6.01 -13.41
C THR A 126 -14.20 6.94 -12.64
N ASP A 127 -14.32 6.69 -11.34
CA ASP A 127 -15.10 7.53 -10.43
C ASP A 127 -14.25 8.72 -9.95
N GLU A 128 -14.88 9.79 -9.48
CA GLU A 128 -14.15 10.92 -8.91
C GLU A 128 -13.50 10.57 -7.56
N PHE A 129 -12.28 11.05 -7.34
CA PHE A 129 -11.59 10.94 -6.05
C PHE A 129 -11.63 12.28 -5.32
N THR A 130 -11.95 12.23 -4.02
CA THR A 130 -11.87 13.38 -3.12
C THR A 130 -11.09 12.99 -1.88
N LEU A 131 -10.11 13.82 -1.50
CA LEU A 131 -9.46 13.73 -0.21
C LEU A 131 -10.45 14.17 0.89
N PRO A 132 -10.66 13.39 1.97
CA PRO A 132 -11.51 13.82 3.07
C PRO A 132 -11.08 15.17 3.64
N ALA A 133 -12.05 16.00 4.04
CA ALA A 133 -11.76 17.28 4.67
C ALA A 133 -10.88 17.09 5.92
N GLY A 134 -9.80 17.89 6.02
CA GLY A 134 -8.84 17.80 7.11
C GLY A 134 -7.83 16.65 6.99
N ALA A 135 -7.86 15.85 5.92
CA ALA A 135 -6.79 14.91 5.63
C ALA A 135 -5.56 15.62 5.05
N ASP A 136 -4.37 15.15 5.43
CA ASP A 136 -3.10 15.66 4.90
C ASP A 136 -2.70 14.82 3.66
N PRO A 137 -2.47 15.45 2.49
CA PRO A 137 -2.04 14.78 1.26
C PRO A 137 -0.76 13.96 1.41
N VAL A 138 0.09 14.23 2.41
CA VAL A 138 1.30 13.44 2.69
C VAL A 138 0.99 11.94 2.87
N GLY A 139 -0.17 11.61 3.43
CA GLY A 139 -0.63 10.24 3.59
C GLY A 139 -0.99 9.56 2.27
N LEU A 140 -1.65 10.30 1.39
CA LEU A 140 -1.98 9.86 0.03
C LEU A 140 -0.70 9.56 -0.75
N VAL A 141 0.27 10.49 -0.70
CA VAL A 141 1.57 10.33 -1.33
C VAL A 141 2.31 9.11 -0.80
N TRP A 142 2.29 8.89 0.52
CA TRP A 142 2.88 7.70 1.15
C TRP A 142 2.28 6.40 0.60
N ALA A 143 0.94 6.32 0.51
CA ALA A 143 0.26 5.12 0.04
C ALA A 143 0.58 4.81 -1.43
N LEU A 144 0.52 5.81 -2.32
CA LEU A 144 0.87 5.63 -3.74
C LEU A 144 2.33 5.24 -3.93
N ALA A 145 3.25 5.94 -3.27
CA ALA A 145 4.68 5.67 -3.40
C ALA A 145 5.08 4.32 -2.78
N GLY A 146 4.41 3.89 -1.71
CA GLY A 146 4.61 2.56 -1.12
C GLY A 146 4.31 1.42 -2.09
N SER A 147 3.30 1.57 -2.95
CA SER A 147 2.91 0.54 -3.91
C SER A 147 3.99 0.23 -4.98
N SER A 148 4.89 1.18 -5.29
CA SER A 148 5.94 0.99 -6.31
C SER A 148 7.03 -0.02 -5.89
N LEU A 149 7.20 -0.25 -4.58
CA LEU A 149 8.09 -1.31 -4.09
C LEU A 149 7.52 -2.70 -4.43
N GLY A 150 6.19 -2.86 -4.35
CA GLY A 150 5.49 -4.07 -4.76
C GLY A 150 5.66 -4.37 -6.24
N ASN A 151 5.53 -3.33 -7.09
CA ASN A 151 5.69 -3.46 -8.55
C ASN A 151 7.01 -4.10 -8.96
N ARG A 152 8.13 -3.68 -8.37
CA ARG A 152 9.46 -4.24 -8.71
C ARG A 152 9.59 -5.70 -8.33
N THR A 153 9.04 -6.10 -7.19
CA THR A 153 9.01 -7.50 -6.76
C THR A 153 8.15 -8.33 -7.71
N MET A 154 6.98 -7.82 -8.08
CA MET A 154 6.09 -8.47 -9.03
C MET A 154 6.75 -8.62 -10.41
N LEU A 155 7.41 -7.58 -10.92
CA LEU A 155 8.15 -7.61 -12.18
C LEU A 155 9.23 -8.71 -12.18
N ARG A 156 10.06 -8.74 -11.13
CA ARG A 156 11.10 -9.78 -11.00
C ARG A 156 10.50 -11.18 -11.01
N HIS A 157 9.39 -11.37 -10.31
CA HIS A 157 8.73 -12.67 -10.25
C HIS A 157 8.15 -13.07 -11.61
N ARG A 158 7.44 -12.16 -12.29
CA ARG A 158 6.91 -12.39 -13.65
C ARG A 158 8.02 -12.77 -14.64
N ARG A 159 9.14 -12.04 -14.63
CA ARG A 159 10.32 -12.36 -15.46
C ARG A 159 10.92 -13.72 -15.12
N LYS A 160 11.01 -14.06 -13.83
CA LYS A 160 11.53 -15.36 -13.37
C LYS A 160 10.72 -16.54 -13.89
N ILE A 161 9.40 -16.41 -13.97
CA ILE A 161 8.52 -17.48 -14.49
C ILE A 161 8.31 -17.39 -16.01
N GLY A 162 8.96 -16.46 -16.70
CA GLY A 162 8.81 -16.27 -18.14
C GLY A 162 7.43 -15.76 -18.56
N ALA A 163 6.71 -15.06 -17.68
CA ALA A 163 5.39 -14.52 -18.01
C ALA A 163 5.52 -13.40 -19.06
N ALA A 164 4.83 -13.57 -20.20
CA ALA A 164 4.73 -12.55 -21.23
C ALA A 164 3.77 -11.42 -20.82
N GLY A 165 3.89 -10.28 -21.49
CA GLY A 165 3.01 -9.12 -21.33
C GLY A 165 3.78 -7.81 -21.23
N PRO A 166 3.07 -6.68 -21.32
CA PRO A 166 3.67 -5.36 -21.25
C PRO A 166 4.11 -5.04 -19.81
N GLU A 167 5.20 -4.29 -19.68
CA GLU A 167 5.86 -4.02 -18.39
C GLU A 167 6.08 -2.52 -18.15
N HIS A 168 5.41 -1.61 -18.89
CA HIS A 168 5.67 -0.17 -18.81
C HIS A 168 5.43 0.38 -17.41
N PHE A 169 4.32 -0.02 -16.78
CA PHE A 169 4.01 0.39 -15.41
C PHE A 169 4.95 -0.24 -14.37
N LEU A 170 5.28 -1.52 -14.54
CA LEU A 170 6.06 -2.25 -13.54
C LEU A 170 7.56 -1.95 -13.59
N SER A 171 8.06 -1.59 -14.77
CA SER A 171 9.47 -1.27 -15.00
C SER A 171 9.79 0.21 -14.74
N ASP A 172 8.78 1.07 -14.64
CA ASP A 172 8.97 2.47 -14.32
C ASP A 172 9.66 2.67 -12.97
N THR A 173 10.65 3.56 -12.96
CA THR A 173 11.46 3.86 -11.78
C THR A 173 11.16 5.22 -11.17
N ALA A 174 10.36 6.07 -11.84
CA ALA A 174 10.11 7.44 -11.41
C ALA A 174 9.51 7.49 -9.99
N MET A 175 8.49 6.67 -9.71
CA MET A 175 7.86 6.62 -8.39
C MET A 175 8.84 6.16 -7.30
N THR A 176 9.72 5.20 -7.61
CA THR A 176 10.73 4.74 -6.64
C THR A 176 11.78 5.82 -6.35
N GLN A 177 12.21 6.56 -7.37
CA GLN A 177 13.13 7.69 -7.21
C GLN A 177 12.49 8.85 -6.44
N PHE A 178 11.21 9.12 -6.70
CA PHE A 178 10.41 10.06 -5.91
C PHE A 178 10.33 9.61 -4.43
N PHE A 179 9.99 8.34 -4.18
CA PHE A 179 9.84 7.82 -2.82
C PHE A 179 11.12 7.97 -1.99
N THR A 180 12.30 7.71 -2.58
CA THR A 180 13.59 7.90 -1.91
C THR A 180 13.75 9.33 -1.38
N ARG A 181 13.36 10.34 -2.16
CA ARG A 181 13.40 11.76 -1.76
C ARG A 181 12.32 12.08 -0.71
N PHE A 182 11.10 11.59 -0.94
CA PHE A 182 9.96 11.77 -0.05
C PHE A 182 10.19 11.20 1.36
N ARG A 183 10.94 10.10 1.49
CA ARG A 183 11.23 9.46 2.79
C ARG A 183 11.80 10.43 3.82
N ALA A 184 12.65 11.37 3.42
CA ALA A 184 13.21 12.35 4.36
C ALA A 184 12.16 13.23 5.06
N ARG A 185 10.97 13.41 4.45
CA ARG A 185 9.85 14.18 5.01
C ARG A 185 9.10 13.42 6.09
N ILE A 186 8.97 12.10 5.95
CA ILE A 186 8.16 11.25 6.82
C ILE A 186 8.95 10.51 7.92
N GLU A 187 10.29 10.54 7.86
CA GLU A 187 11.16 9.98 8.90
C GLU A 187 11.36 10.96 10.08
N ARG A 188 10.67 12.11 10.09
CA ARG A 188 10.69 13.07 11.20
C ARG A 188 9.59 12.76 12.22
N PRO A 189 9.82 13.05 13.52
CA PRO A 189 8.74 13.09 14.50
C PRO A 189 7.66 14.08 14.07
N VAL A 190 6.41 13.77 14.38
CA VAL A 190 5.26 14.56 13.96
C VAL A 190 4.26 14.69 15.10
N ALA A 191 3.59 15.83 15.18
CA ALA A 191 2.52 16.02 16.14
C ALA A 191 1.36 15.04 15.86
N ASP A 192 0.70 14.62 16.93
CA ASP A 192 -0.38 13.64 16.88
C ASP A 192 -1.52 13.98 15.92
N GLU A 193 -1.88 15.26 15.83
CA GLU A 193 -2.95 15.73 14.95
C GLU A 193 -2.54 15.61 13.47
N LEU A 194 -1.32 16.04 13.14
CA LEU A 194 -0.77 15.90 11.80
C LEU A 194 -0.65 14.43 11.40
N ALA A 195 -0.22 13.55 12.33
CA ALA A 195 -0.22 12.12 12.10
C ALA A 195 -1.62 11.57 11.79
N ARG A 196 -2.66 11.98 12.53
CA ARG A 196 -4.06 11.56 12.26
C ARG A 196 -4.53 12.02 10.88
N SER A 197 -4.29 13.29 10.53
CA SER A 197 -4.66 13.83 9.21
C SER A 197 -3.96 13.08 8.07
N ALA A 198 -2.68 12.74 8.21
CA ALA A 198 -1.94 11.94 7.24
C ALA A 198 -2.47 10.51 7.15
N VAL A 199 -2.82 9.88 8.27
CA VAL A 199 -3.44 8.55 8.26
C VAL A 199 -4.76 8.57 7.51
N ALA A 200 -5.60 9.60 7.69
CA ALA A 200 -6.85 9.76 6.95
C ALA A 200 -6.60 9.86 5.43
N GLY A 201 -5.58 10.62 5.02
CA GLY A 201 -5.18 10.71 3.61
C GLY A 201 -4.72 9.38 3.01
N ALA A 202 -3.94 8.60 3.78
CA ALA A 202 -3.50 7.27 3.35
C ALA A 202 -4.68 6.28 3.27
N GLN A 203 -5.60 6.31 4.23
CA GLN A 203 -6.78 5.44 4.23
C GLN A 203 -7.72 5.74 3.07
N ALA A 204 -7.86 7.01 2.65
CA ALA A 204 -8.63 7.38 1.46
C ALA A 204 -8.11 6.66 0.20
N VAL A 205 -6.79 6.57 0.05
CA VAL A 205 -6.16 5.81 -1.05
C VAL A 205 -6.49 4.32 -0.95
N PHE A 206 -6.29 3.70 0.22
CA PHE A 206 -6.61 2.27 0.37
C PHE A 206 -8.08 1.97 0.10
N THR A 207 -9.00 2.85 0.52
CA THR A 207 -10.43 2.74 0.22
C THR A 207 -10.68 2.76 -1.28
N ALA A 208 -10.06 3.67 -2.03
CA ALA A 208 -10.16 3.72 -3.48
C ALA A 208 -9.63 2.43 -4.14
N PHE A 209 -8.49 1.90 -3.68
CA PHE A 209 -7.96 0.63 -4.18
C PHE A 209 -8.86 -0.57 -3.88
N ILE A 210 -9.45 -0.63 -2.70
CA ILE A 210 -10.40 -1.70 -2.33
C ILE A 210 -11.69 -1.58 -3.14
N ALA A 211 -12.18 -0.36 -3.39
CA ALA A 211 -13.35 -0.10 -4.22
C ALA A 211 -13.10 -0.37 -5.71
N ALA A 212 -11.85 -0.37 -6.17
CA ALA A 212 -11.49 -0.74 -7.53
C ALA A 212 -11.40 -2.26 -7.75
N LEU A 213 -11.28 -3.06 -6.69
CA LEU A 213 -11.24 -4.52 -6.77
C LEU A 213 -12.53 -5.06 -7.42
N PRO A 214 -12.44 -6.11 -8.26
CA PRO A 214 -13.61 -6.84 -8.75
C PRO A 214 -14.47 -7.37 -7.59
N ASP A 215 -15.79 -7.43 -7.78
CA ASP A 215 -16.73 -7.85 -6.73
C ASP A 215 -16.41 -9.24 -6.15
N GLN A 216 -15.99 -10.17 -7.01
CA GLN A 216 -15.59 -11.53 -6.61
C GLN A 216 -14.39 -11.53 -5.66
N THR A 217 -13.51 -10.54 -5.80
CA THR A 217 -12.30 -10.37 -5.00
C THR A 217 -12.57 -9.55 -3.74
N ARG A 218 -13.54 -8.62 -3.79
CA ARG A 218 -13.94 -7.77 -2.68
C ARG A 218 -14.63 -8.54 -1.54
N ASN A 219 -15.42 -9.55 -1.91
CA ASN A 219 -16.23 -10.37 -0.99
C ASN A 219 -15.54 -11.68 -0.57
N ALA A 220 -14.33 -11.95 -1.05
CA ALA A 220 -13.56 -13.16 -0.73
C ALA A 220 -12.73 -13.04 0.56
N ALA A 221 -12.92 -11.97 1.35
CA ALA A 221 -12.35 -11.89 2.69
C ALA A 221 -13.18 -12.77 3.65
N PRO A 222 -12.54 -13.62 4.47
CA PRO A 222 -13.23 -14.44 5.47
C PRO A 222 -13.92 -13.60 6.55
#